data_AF-A0A951V6D1-F1
#
_entry.id   AF-A0A951V6D1-F1
#
_cell.length_a   1.000
_cell.length_b   1.000
_cell.length_c   1.000
_cell.angle_alpha   90.00
_cell.angle_beta   90.00
_cell.angle_gamma   90.00
#
_symmetry.space_group_name_H-M   'P 1'
#
loop_
_entity.id
_entity.type
_entity.pdbx_description
1 polymer ?
#
loop_
_entity_poly.entity_id
_entity_poly.type
_entity_poly.pdbx_seq_one_letter_code
_entity_poly.pdbx_strand_id
1 'polypeptide(L)'
;MKKCIFLVLLVFSNPFLKAQEINWEDISAEHSLPEGLKLFHGTLTGNSTFFAYYFEVDMNNPDIAVRPYLKPNSVQVNAFTDDVGAYAAINGGFFSGSSSVSSIIYPGEVPARNLISVTRTVSGVTQTYPVIRPVFALNADRTLATEWVYHHSYNFDDIYVYEEPLQYICEDPNPLPVPLKADGFQYEDIAYGIGGGPMLIKDGEINIDYCEGVWWGSGVFLTDFRPRTAVGFTAEKKVIMFVTNSMKIGDVAQELLDLGCVGAMNLDGGGSTAMAVGNQSIYTQGRAVPSILAVVHSDSLNIPAVPTFEKFFDTGDEGVYFQGNWFNTANPGSWESPSRLHALGTHDDFYHFPLNLPGPGEYEVYGWWTAHSNRATNTPFIITHADGETETTVNQSIGGSMWNLVGTFNFNGTENESVRITAAATTNEYVVADGLRIVSYDPDLIVYTIASIEPVDDIEVPWGTLKDDALALLSTQTTITDSHNRTHVVDLQWTVENYDAETSGDYLATGTFELPDGVTQSNPETPLEVTANITVLQDDTSIGGNNLSGLKVYPNPSKSKFTVSGISYEPLHLEVFSLDGRLLQSHEAGGRFSIELNLEGFSPGIYLLRASGKSGVRVIRVVKE
;
A
#
# COMPACT_ATOMS: atom_id res chain seq x y z
N MET A 1 -28.07 31.19 55.48
CA MET A 1 -28.95 31.34 54.28
C MET A 1 -28.29 30.63 53.11
N LYS A 2 -28.66 29.38 52.82
CA LYS A 2 -28.27 28.68 51.59
C LYS A 2 -29.56 28.14 50.97
N LYS A 3 -29.94 28.70 49.82
CA LYS A 3 -31.14 28.32 49.05
C LYS A 3 -30.81 27.06 48.26
N CYS A 4 -31.57 25.98 48.49
CA CYS A 4 -31.65 24.86 47.57
C CYS A 4 -32.57 25.26 46.41
N ILE A 5 -32.04 25.23 45.18
CA ILE A 5 -32.82 25.33 43.95
C ILE A 5 -33.01 23.89 43.46
N PHE A 6 -34.26 23.43 43.46
CA PHE A 6 -34.69 22.19 42.81
C PHE A 6 -34.89 22.51 41.32
N LEU A 7 -34.04 21.97 40.46
CA LEU A 7 -34.24 22.03 39.01
C LEU A 7 -35.12 20.83 38.61
N VAL A 8 -36.38 21.11 38.28
CA VAL A 8 -37.29 20.11 37.69
C VAL A 8 -36.97 20.03 36.20
N LEU A 9 -36.37 18.91 35.77
CA LEU A 9 -36.21 18.59 34.35
C LEU A 9 -37.57 18.14 33.79
N LEU A 10 -38.22 19.00 33.00
CA LEU A 10 -39.39 18.66 32.21
C LEU A 10 -38.92 17.93 30.95
N VAL A 11 -39.01 16.59 30.96
CA VAL A 11 -38.80 15.76 29.77
C VAL A 11 -40.03 15.90 28.88
N PHE A 12 -39.91 16.67 27.79
CA PHE A 12 -40.87 16.62 26.70
C PHE A 12 -40.65 15.33 25.91
N SER A 13 -41.47 14.31 26.18
CA SER A 13 -41.60 13.15 25.30
C SER A 13 -42.32 13.58 24.02
N ASN A 14 -41.58 13.90 22.97
CA ASN A 14 -42.14 13.97 21.62
C ASN A 14 -42.54 12.55 21.21
N PRO A 15 -43.81 12.26 20.90
CA PRO A 15 -44.15 11.01 20.24
C PRO A 15 -43.68 11.14 18.79
N PHE A 16 -42.46 10.70 18.51
CA PHE A 16 -42.11 10.34 17.14
C PHE A 16 -43.11 9.26 16.72
N LEU A 17 -44.00 9.59 15.79
CA LEU A 17 -44.69 8.60 14.99
C LEU A 17 -43.60 7.74 14.34
N LYS A 18 -43.37 6.54 14.88
CA LYS A 18 -42.53 5.54 14.20
C LYS A 18 -43.11 5.37 12.80
N ALA A 19 -42.24 5.46 11.78
CA ALA A 19 -42.57 4.96 10.45
C ALA A 19 -43.07 3.51 10.59
N GLN A 20 -44.05 3.14 9.77
CA GLN A 20 -44.59 1.78 9.82
C GLN A 20 -43.50 0.83 9.32
N GLU A 21 -43.06 -0.07 10.20
CA GLU A 21 -41.95 -1.00 9.94
C GLU A 21 -42.34 -2.02 8.86
N ILE A 22 -41.45 -2.23 7.88
CA ILE A 22 -41.64 -3.24 6.83
C ILE A 22 -41.44 -4.63 7.44
N ASN A 23 -42.41 -5.52 7.25
CA ASN A 23 -42.25 -6.92 7.63
C ASN A 23 -41.57 -7.67 6.48
N TRP A 24 -40.34 -8.14 6.72
CA TRP A 24 -39.53 -8.87 5.75
C TRP A 24 -39.71 -10.39 5.87
N GLU A 25 -39.96 -11.05 4.75
CA GLU A 25 -40.02 -12.51 4.59
C GLU A 25 -38.94 -12.99 3.62
N ASP A 26 -38.15 -13.99 4.00
CA ASP A 26 -37.19 -14.65 3.11
C ASP A 26 -37.95 -15.61 2.18
N ILE A 27 -38.00 -15.27 0.89
CA ILE A 27 -38.69 -16.04 -0.15
C ILE A 27 -37.71 -16.77 -1.06
N SER A 28 -36.44 -16.92 -0.65
CA SER A 28 -35.39 -17.55 -1.46
C SER A 28 -35.74 -18.96 -1.91
N ALA A 29 -36.46 -19.73 -1.08
CA ALA A 29 -36.88 -21.09 -1.39
C ALA A 29 -37.89 -21.19 -2.55
N GLU A 30 -38.51 -20.08 -2.96
CA GLU A 30 -39.40 -20.02 -4.13
C GLU A 30 -38.63 -19.91 -5.45
N HIS A 31 -37.31 -19.71 -5.38
CA HIS A 31 -36.44 -19.44 -6.52
C HIS A 31 -35.19 -20.33 -6.51
N SER A 32 -34.60 -20.53 -7.69
CA SER A 32 -33.33 -21.24 -7.82
C SER A 32 -32.17 -20.26 -7.70
N LEU A 33 -31.80 -19.91 -6.47
CA LEU A 33 -30.69 -18.99 -6.16
C LEU A 33 -29.43 -19.78 -5.75
N PRO A 34 -28.22 -19.33 -6.14
CA PRO A 34 -26.97 -19.90 -5.66
C PRO A 34 -26.75 -19.61 -4.16
N GLU A 35 -25.79 -20.32 -3.56
CA GLU A 35 -25.32 -19.99 -2.22
C GLU A 35 -24.80 -18.53 -2.16
N GLY A 36 -25.08 -17.83 -1.06
CA GLY A 36 -24.74 -16.41 -0.91
C GLY A 36 -25.72 -15.42 -1.54
N LEU A 37 -26.79 -15.86 -2.22
CA LEU A 37 -27.86 -14.99 -2.73
C LEU A 37 -29.20 -15.29 -2.06
N LYS A 38 -29.80 -14.28 -1.44
CA LYS A 38 -31.17 -14.36 -0.90
C LYS A 38 -32.08 -13.31 -1.49
N LEU A 39 -33.38 -13.59 -1.52
CA LEU A 39 -34.43 -12.66 -1.93
C LEU A 39 -35.44 -12.51 -0.79
N PHE A 40 -35.71 -11.26 -0.43
CA PHE A 40 -36.68 -10.91 0.59
C PHE A 40 -37.87 -10.16 -0.01
N HIS A 41 -39.06 -10.40 0.54
CA HIS A 41 -40.29 -9.69 0.22
C HIS A 41 -40.80 -8.95 1.46
N GLY A 42 -41.04 -7.65 1.30
CA GLY A 42 -41.43 -6.73 2.36
C GLY A 42 -42.86 -6.27 2.20
N THR A 43 -43.64 -6.31 3.29
CA THR A 43 -45.03 -5.82 3.31
C THR A 43 -45.31 -4.93 4.52
N LEU A 44 -46.30 -4.05 4.40
CA LEU A 44 -46.73 -3.17 5.50
C LEU A 44 -48.07 -3.63 6.07
N THR A 45 -48.12 -3.80 7.39
CA THR A 45 -49.33 -4.20 8.11
C THR A 45 -50.48 -3.22 7.84
N GLY A 46 -51.60 -3.68 7.28
CA GLY A 46 -52.74 -2.81 6.99
C GLY A 46 -52.60 -1.97 5.71
N ASN A 47 -51.52 -2.14 4.94
CA ASN A 47 -51.39 -1.61 3.58
C ASN A 47 -51.11 -2.75 2.59
N SER A 48 -52.18 -3.36 2.07
CA SER A 48 -52.11 -4.50 1.15
C SER A 48 -51.61 -4.14 -0.26
N THR A 49 -51.38 -2.85 -0.54
CA THR A 49 -50.91 -2.39 -1.86
C THR A 49 -49.43 -2.09 -1.88
N PHE A 50 -48.80 -1.92 -0.72
CA PHE A 50 -47.36 -1.69 -0.61
C PHE A 50 -46.61 -3.01 -0.72
N PHE A 51 -45.48 -2.96 -1.43
CA PHE A 51 -44.46 -3.99 -1.33
C PHE A 51 -43.06 -3.42 -1.55
N ALA A 52 -42.07 -4.13 -1.04
CA ALA A 52 -40.68 -3.96 -1.38
C ALA A 52 -40.02 -5.34 -1.58
N TYR A 53 -38.94 -5.38 -2.33
CA TYR A 53 -38.08 -6.55 -2.45
C TYR A 53 -36.63 -6.10 -2.31
N TYR A 54 -35.78 -6.96 -1.77
CA TYR A 54 -34.35 -6.78 -1.96
C TYR A 54 -33.63 -8.12 -2.13
N PHE A 55 -32.56 -8.09 -2.91
CA PHE A 55 -31.55 -9.14 -2.81
C PHE A 55 -30.55 -8.79 -1.71
N GLU A 56 -30.20 -9.79 -0.89
CA GLU A 56 -29.01 -9.78 -0.05
C GLU A 56 -27.96 -10.66 -0.75
N VAL A 57 -26.85 -10.05 -1.16
CA VAL A 57 -25.74 -10.74 -1.82
C VAL A 57 -24.56 -10.77 -0.85
N ASP A 58 -24.15 -11.95 -0.40
CA ASP A 58 -23.02 -12.13 0.51
C ASP A 58 -21.70 -12.15 -0.28
N MET A 59 -21.00 -11.01 -0.32
CA MET A 59 -19.75 -10.89 -1.07
C MET A 59 -18.57 -11.55 -0.37
N ASN A 60 -18.76 -12.13 0.82
CA ASN A 60 -17.76 -13.03 1.43
C ASN A 60 -17.71 -14.39 0.71
N ASN A 61 -18.77 -14.77 -0.02
CA ASN A 61 -18.72 -15.96 -0.85
C ASN A 61 -17.81 -15.69 -2.08
N PRO A 62 -16.73 -16.47 -2.28
CA PRO A 62 -15.79 -16.23 -3.37
C PRO A 62 -16.40 -16.42 -4.76
N ASP A 63 -17.49 -17.20 -4.88
CA ASP A 63 -18.09 -17.59 -6.16
C ASP A 63 -19.14 -16.60 -6.66
N ILE A 64 -19.55 -15.61 -5.85
CA ILE A 64 -20.59 -14.65 -6.21
C ILE A 64 -20.06 -13.22 -6.31
N ALA A 65 -20.63 -12.45 -7.22
CA ALA A 65 -20.31 -11.05 -7.40
C ALA A 65 -21.49 -10.21 -7.91
N VAL A 66 -21.33 -8.89 -7.85
CA VAL A 66 -22.21 -7.92 -8.52
C VAL A 66 -21.48 -7.24 -9.67
N ARG A 67 -22.15 -7.09 -10.81
CA ARG A 67 -21.58 -6.53 -12.03
C ARG A 67 -22.58 -5.66 -12.79
N PRO A 68 -22.20 -4.44 -13.20
CA PRO A 68 -23.02 -3.66 -14.11
C PRO A 68 -22.92 -4.18 -15.54
N TYR A 69 -24.02 -4.09 -16.30
CA TYR A 69 -24.03 -4.37 -17.73
C TYR A 69 -24.66 -3.21 -18.48
N LEU A 70 -24.19 -2.98 -19.71
CA LEU A 70 -24.70 -1.97 -20.64
C LEU A 70 -24.96 -2.60 -22.01
N LYS A 71 -26.10 -2.27 -22.61
CA LYS A 71 -26.46 -2.61 -23.99
C LYS A 71 -26.71 -1.35 -24.82
N PRO A 72 -26.45 -1.40 -26.15
CA PRO A 72 -26.73 -0.28 -27.05
C PRO A 72 -28.24 -0.02 -27.24
N ASN A 73 -29.07 -1.03 -26.99
CA ASN A 73 -30.52 -0.95 -27.03
C ASN A 73 -31.10 -1.31 -25.66
N SER A 74 -32.20 -0.66 -25.30
CA SER A 74 -32.90 -0.96 -24.05
C SER A 74 -33.61 -2.32 -24.12
N VAL A 75 -33.46 -3.13 -23.06
CA VAL A 75 -34.06 -4.47 -22.93
C VAL A 75 -34.83 -4.56 -21.61
N GLN A 76 -35.85 -5.42 -21.52
CA GLN A 76 -36.52 -5.70 -20.23
C GLN A 76 -35.53 -6.35 -19.27
N VAL A 77 -35.57 -5.99 -17.99
CA VAL A 77 -34.56 -6.44 -17.00
C VAL A 77 -34.47 -7.97 -16.94
N ASN A 78 -35.57 -8.71 -16.98
CA ASN A 78 -35.55 -10.17 -16.94
C ASN A 78 -34.91 -10.80 -18.20
N ALA A 79 -35.21 -10.27 -19.39
CA ALA A 79 -34.55 -10.72 -20.62
C ALA A 79 -33.07 -10.32 -20.65
N PHE A 80 -32.73 -9.14 -20.12
CA PHE A 80 -31.33 -8.72 -20.00
C PHE A 80 -30.56 -9.63 -19.03
N THR A 81 -31.15 -9.97 -17.88
CA THR A 81 -30.58 -10.89 -16.88
C THR A 81 -30.28 -12.26 -17.52
N ASP A 82 -31.24 -12.82 -18.25
CA ASP A 82 -31.09 -14.09 -18.97
C ASP A 82 -29.99 -14.02 -20.05
N ASP A 83 -29.99 -12.96 -20.86
CA ASP A 83 -29.04 -12.76 -21.96
C ASP A 83 -27.58 -12.71 -21.49
N VAL A 84 -27.31 -12.26 -20.26
CA VAL A 84 -25.95 -12.17 -19.69
C VAL A 84 -25.62 -13.35 -18.78
N GLY A 85 -26.54 -14.31 -18.62
CA GLY A 85 -26.36 -15.47 -17.75
C GLY A 85 -26.30 -15.13 -16.26
N ALA A 86 -26.91 -14.01 -15.85
CA ALA A 86 -26.91 -13.59 -14.45
C ALA A 86 -27.92 -14.39 -13.62
N TYR A 87 -27.62 -14.57 -12.33
CA TYR A 87 -28.54 -15.19 -11.38
C TYR A 87 -29.74 -14.30 -11.10
N ALA A 88 -29.50 -13.00 -10.96
CA ALA A 88 -30.52 -12.01 -10.65
C ALA A 88 -30.07 -10.61 -11.08
N ALA A 89 -31.00 -9.66 -11.20
CA ALA A 89 -30.66 -8.26 -11.45
C ALA A 89 -31.74 -7.27 -11.01
N ILE A 90 -31.33 -6.01 -10.87
CA ILE A 90 -32.20 -4.83 -10.84
C ILE A 90 -31.86 -3.92 -12.02
N ASN A 91 -32.75 -2.97 -12.36
CA ASN A 91 -32.42 -1.93 -13.34
C ASN A 91 -31.22 -1.07 -12.90
N GLY A 92 -30.52 -0.48 -13.87
CA GLY A 92 -29.37 0.37 -13.63
C GLY A 92 -29.69 1.86 -13.43
N GLY A 93 -28.69 2.69 -13.70
CA GLY A 93 -28.76 4.15 -13.62
C GLY A 93 -29.62 4.82 -14.70
N PHE A 94 -29.57 6.15 -14.73
CA PHE A 94 -30.40 6.98 -15.60
C PHE A 94 -29.96 6.90 -17.06
N PHE A 95 -30.89 7.19 -17.98
CA PHE A 95 -30.62 7.14 -19.42
C PHE A 95 -31.47 8.14 -20.22
N SER A 96 -30.98 8.48 -21.42
CA SER A 96 -31.68 9.28 -22.42
C SER A 96 -31.75 8.50 -23.74
N GLY A 97 -32.97 8.22 -24.22
CA GLY A 97 -33.17 7.29 -25.34
C GLY A 97 -32.77 5.86 -24.96
N SER A 98 -31.69 5.35 -25.53
CA SER A 98 -31.04 4.09 -25.12
C SER A 98 -29.62 4.29 -24.59
N SER A 99 -29.16 5.54 -24.45
CA SER A 99 -27.81 5.85 -23.96
C SER A 99 -27.84 6.09 -22.45
N SER A 100 -26.99 5.37 -21.70
CA SER A 100 -26.78 5.66 -20.28
C SER A 100 -26.23 7.07 -20.08
N VAL A 101 -26.77 7.78 -19.10
CA VAL A 101 -26.22 9.06 -18.60
C VAL A 101 -25.67 8.92 -17.18
N SER A 102 -25.67 7.70 -16.67
CA SER A 102 -25.01 7.25 -15.46
C SER A 102 -23.78 6.42 -15.81
N SER A 103 -22.77 6.44 -14.93
CA SER A 103 -21.53 5.70 -15.14
C SER A 103 -21.78 4.20 -15.32
N ILE A 104 -21.03 3.60 -16.24
CA ILE A 104 -20.79 2.16 -16.33
C ILE A 104 -19.29 2.04 -16.49
N ILE A 105 -18.65 1.36 -15.54
CA ILE A 105 -17.20 1.24 -15.44
C ILE A 105 -16.84 -0.24 -15.43
N TYR A 106 -15.85 -0.60 -16.25
CA TYR A 106 -15.19 -1.91 -16.30
C TYR A 106 -13.68 -1.70 -16.10
N PRO A 107 -12.90 -2.76 -15.81
CA PRO A 107 -11.44 -2.61 -15.71
C PRO A 107 -10.86 -2.00 -16.98
N GLY A 108 -10.23 -0.82 -16.86
CA GLY A 108 -9.62 -0.10 -17.98
C GLY A 108 -10.57 0.63 -18.93
N GLU A 109 -11.89 0.61 -18.70
CA GLU A 109 -12.88 1.19 -19.62
C GLU A 109 -14.02 1.93 -18.91
N VAL A 110 -14.48 3.05 -19.52
CA VAL A 110 -15.67 3.80 -19.08
C VAL A 110 -16.70 3.88 -20.21
N PRO A 111 -17.45 2.79 -20.50
CA PRO A 111 -18.46 2.77 -21.56
C PRO A 111 -19.52 3.88 -21.47
N ALA A 112 -19.86 4.30 -20.25
CA ALA A 112 -20.72 5.44 -19.99
C ALA A 112 -20.21 6.20 -18.77
N ARG A 113 -20.36 7.52 -18.77
CA ARG A 113 -20.00 8.38 -17.64
C ARG A 113 -21.23 9.03 -17.04
N ASN A 114 -21.17 9.31 -15.74
CA ASN A 114 -22.08 10.24 -15.10
C ASN A 114 -22.05 11.58 -15.84
N LEU A 115 -23.22 12.23 -15.93
CA LEU A 115 -23.27 13.62 -16.41
C LEU A 115 -22.36 14.48 -15.55
N ILE A 116 -21.40 15.16 -16.19
CA ILE A 116 -20.47 16.09 -15.54
C ILE A 116 -21.08 17.48 -15.34
N SER A 117 -22.19 17.76 -16.02
CA SER A 117 -22.97 18.98 -15.83
C SER A 117 -24.43 18.79 -16.24
N VAL A 118 -25.30 19.63 -15.71
CA VAL A 118 -26.73 19.66 -16.05
C VAL A 118 -27.20 21.09 -16.28
N THR A 119 -28.21 21.26 -17.14
CA THR A 119 -28.82 22.57 -17.36
C THR A 119 -30.09 22.72 -16.52
N ARG A 120 -30.24 23.86 -15.84
CA ARG A 120 -31.43 24.21 -15.05
C ARG A 120 -31.84 25.65 -15.27
N THR A 121 -33.15 25.90 -15.17
CA THR A 121 -33.71 27.25 -15.18
C THR A 121 -34.11 27.63 -13.76
N VAL A 122 -33.43 28.62 -13.19
CA VAL A 122 -33.70 29.15 -11.85
C VAL A 122 -34.08 30.61 -12.00
N SER A 123 -35.22 31.01 -11.43
CA SER A 123 -35.73 32.39 -11.54
C SER A 123 -35.80 32.93 -12.99
N GLY A 124 -36.13 32.05 -13.95
CA GLY A 124 -36.22 32.39 -15.37
C GLY A 124 -34.89 32.45 -16.13
N VAL A 125 -33.76 32.18 -15.48
CA VAL A 125 -32.42 32.16 -16.10
C VAL A 125 -31.94 30.73 -16.25
N THR A 126 -31.63 30.32 -17.48
CA THR A 126 -31.10 28.99 -17.78
C THR A 126 -29.59 28.98 -17.71
N GLN A 127 -29.04 28.12 -16.85
CA GLN A 127 -27.60 28.01 -16.60
C GLN A 127 -27.16 26.53 -16.57
N THR A 128 -25.86 26.31 -16.74
CA THR A 128 -25.24 24.98 -16.66
C THR A 128 -24.50 24.84 -15.34
N TYR A 129 -24.78 23.76 -14.63
CA TYR A 129 -24.24 23.44 -13.31
C TYR A 129 -23.32 22.22 -13.46
N PRO A 130 -22.00 22.35 -13.27
CA PRO A 130 -21.14 21.20 -13.03
C PRO A 130 -21.66 20.40 -11.85
N VAL A 131 -21.55 19.07 -11.89
CA VAL A 131 -22.03 18.18 -10.83
C VAL A 131 -21.05 17.03 -10.62
N ILE A 132 -20.88 16.66 -9.35
CA ILE A 132 -20.23 15.41 -8.93
C ILE A 132 -21.36 14.44 -8.57
N ARG A 133 -21.27 13.17 -8.99
CA ARG A 133 -22.38 12.21 -8.89
C ARG A 133 -21.92 10.93 -8.22
N PRO A 134 -22.79 10.24 -7.47
CA PRO A 134 -22.43 9.01 -6.81
C PRO A 134 -22.20 7.88 -7.82
N VAL A 135 -21.28 6.99 -7.45
CA VAL A 135 -21.03 5.68 -8.06
C VAL A 135 -21.01 4.63 -6.95
N PHE A 136 -21.72 3.53 -7.16
CA PHE A 136 -21.54 2.30 -6.39
C PHE A 136 -20.46 1.48 -7.07
N ALA A 137 -19.40 1.17 -6.34
CA ALA A 137 -18.19 0.56 -6.85
C ALA A 137 -17.93 -0.81 -6.19
N LEU A 138 -17.41 -1.72 -7.01
CA LEU A 138 -16.70 -2.92 -6.60
C LEU A 138 -15.24 -2.70 -6.97
N ASN A 139 -14.37 -2.70 -5.98
CA ASN A 139 -12.92 -2.54 -6.17
C ASN A 139 -12.26 -3.85 -6.59
N ALA A 140 -11.01 -3.77 -7.07
CA ALA A 140 -10.23 -4.92 -7.53
C ALA A 140 -10.01 -5.96 -6.42
N ASP A 141 -9.89 -5.53 -5.16
CA ASP A 141 -9.81 -6.38 -3.96
C ASP A 141 -11.18 -6.87 -3.46
N ARG A 142 -12.24 -6.65 -4.24
CA ARG A 142 -13.65 -6.94 -3.95
C ARG A 142 -14.25 -6.15 -2.78
N THR A 143 -13.59 -5.10 -2.29
CA THR A 143 -14.23 -4.15 -1.38
C THR A 143 -15.31 -3.34 -2.10
N LEU A 144 -16.28 -2.86 -1.33
CA LEU A 144 -17.45 -2.15 -1.81
C LEU A 144 -17.36 -0.69 -1.37
N ALA A 145 -17.79 0.22 -2.24
CA ALA A 145 -17.78 1.64 -1.93
C ALA A 145 -18.94 2.38 -2.61
N THR A 146 -19.31 3.52 -2.03
CA THR A 146 -20.14 4.53 -2.68
C THR A 146 -19.39 5.85 -2.65
N GLU A 147 -18.98 6.34 -3.82
CA GLU A 147 -18.10 7.50 -3.94
C GLU A 147 -18.72 8.61 -4.78
N TRP A 148 -18.45 9.86 -4.43
CA TRP A 148 -18.74 11.01 -5.27
C TRP A 148 -17.68 11.14 -6.36
N VAL A 149 -18.08 10.85 -7.60
CA VAL A 149 -17.16 10.74 -8.74
C VAL A 149 -17.42 11.85 -9.75
N TYR A 150 -16.33 12.41 -10.28
CA TYR A 150 -16.31 13.27 -11.46
C TYR A 150 -15.40 12.70 -12.55
N HIS A 151 -15.89 12.65 -13.79
CA HIS A 151 -15.13 12.17 -14.94
C HIS A 151 -14.52 13.35 -15.71
N HIS A 152 -13.20 13.52 -15.64
CA HIS A 152 -12.50 14.59 -16.37
C HIS A 152 -12.43 14.33 -17.88
N SER A 153 -12.42 13.06 -18.29
CA SER A 153 -12.53 12.64 -19.69
C SER A 153 -13.31 11.32 -19.80
N TYR A 154 -13.16 10.59 -20.91
CA TYR A 154 -13.66 9.21 -21.07
C TYR A 154 -12.60 8.15 -20.75
N ASN A 155 -11.37 8.57 -20.44
CA ASN A 155 -10.31 7.66 -20.03
C ASN A 155 -10.62 7.11 -18.65
N PHE A 156 -10.26 5.85 -18.45
CA PHE A 156 -10.38 5.18 -17.15
C PHE A 156 -9.59 5.91 -16.06
N ASP A 157 -8.38 6.37 -16.38
CA ASP A 157 -7.51 7.12 -15.46
C ASP A 157 -8.02 8.53 -15.10
N ASP A 158 -9.13 8.97 -15.70
CA ASP A 158 -9.75 10.27 -15.43
C ASP A 158 -11.02 10.19 -14.57
N ILE A 159 -11.21 9.06 -13.87
CA ILE A 159 -12.21 8.88 -12.81
C ILE A 159 -11.63 9.43 -11.51
N TYR A 160 -12.19 10.53 -10.99
CA TYR A 160 -11.72 11.17 -9.75
C TYR A 160 -12.80 11.11 -8.66
N VAL A 161 -12.39 10.74 -7.45
CA VAL A 161 -13.20 10.75 -6.23
C VAL A 161 -12.97 12.05 -5.47
N TYR A 162 -14.02 12.56 -4.86
CA TYR A 162 -14.02 13.75 -4.02
C TYR A 162 -14.64 13.41 -2.67
N GLU A 163 -14.08 13.97 -1.60
CA GLU A 163 -14.59 13.78 -0.24
C GLU A 163 -16.02 14.30 -0.06
N GLU A 164 -16.38 15.36 -0.80
CA GLU A 164 -17.68 16.02 -0.75
C GLU A 164 -18.15 16.38 -2.18
N PRO A 165 -19.46 16.40 -2.45
CA PRO A 165 -19.97 16.92 -3.71
C PRO A 165 -19.86 18.46 -3.75
N LEU A 166 -20.17 19.05 -4.91
CA LEU A 166 -20.27 20.50 -5.03
C LEU A 166 -21.43 21.04 -4.16
N GLN A 167 -21.11 21.98 -3.28
CA GLN A 167 -21.99 22.46 -2.22
C GLN A 167 -23.05 23.45 -2.73
N TYR A 168 -23.98 22.97 -3.56
CA TYR A 168 -25.13 23.75 -4.02
C TYR A 168 -26.29 23.73 -3.02
N ILE A 169 -27.01 24.85 -2.93
CA ILE A 169 -28.34 24.86 -2.32
C ILE A 169 -29.42 24.52 -3.35
N CYS A 170 -30.59 24.08 -2.88
CA CYS A 170 -31.70 23.81 -3.79
C CYS A 170 -32.17 25.05 -4.55
N GLU A 171 -32.30 24.90 -5.87
CA GLU A 171 -32.54 26.01 -6.81
C GLU A 171 -31.50 27.14 -6.71
N ASP A 172 -30.22 26.78 -6.54
CA ASP A 172 -29.13 27.75 -6.49
C ASP A 172 -29.13 28.65 -7.74
N PRO A 173 -29.16 29.99 -7.60
CA PRO A 173 -29.04 30.90 -8.74
C PRO A 173 -27.61 31.00 -9.30
N ASN A 174 -26.59 30.46 -8.62
CA ASN A 174 -25.19 30.63 -8.98
C ASN A 174 -24.50 29.25 -9.21
N PRO A 175 -24.25 28.87 -10.48
CA PRO A 175 -23.42 27.71 -10.77
C PRO A 175 -22.01 27.83 -10.17
N LEU A 176 -21.49 26.73 -9.63
CA LEU A 176 -20.14 26.63 -9.10
C LEU A 176 -19.14 26.29 -10.23
N PRO A 177 -17.84 26.54 -10.04
CA PRO A 177 -16.81 26.12 -10.98
C PRO A 177 -16.76 24.60 -11.20
N VAL A 178 -16.17 24.19 -12.32
CA VAL A 178 -15.88 22.77 -12.58
C VAL A 178 -14.88 22.27 -11.53
N PRO A 179 -15.09 21.08 -10.91
CA PRO A 179 -14.14 20.50 -9.97
C PRO A 179 -12.74 20.34 -10.59
N LEU A 180 -11.69 20.63 -9.84
CA LEU A 180 -10.30 20.46 -10.32
C LEU A 180 -9.76 19.11 -9.87
N LYS A 181 -8.89 18.49 -10.69
CA LYS A 181 -8.19 17.25 -10.33
C LYS A 181 -7.43 17.36 -9.00
N ALA A 182 -6.91 18.55 -8.67
CA ALA A 182 -6.15 18.79 -7.46
C ALA A 182 -7.01 18.76 -6.17
N ASP A 183 -8.33 18.82 -6.31
CA ASP A 183 -9.28 18.79 -5.18
C ASP A 183 -9.82 17.37 -4.92
N GLY A 184 -9.37 16.38 -5.69
CA GLY A 184 -9.75 14.98 -5.55
C GLY A 184 -8.58 14.05 -5.80
N PHE A 185 -8.84 12.75 -5.83
CA PHE A 185 -7.84 11.73 -6.12
C PHE A 185 -8.35 10.79 -7.22
N GLN A 186 -7.42 10.24 -8.00
CA GLN A 186 -7.77 9.25 -9.02
C GLN A 186 -8.29 7.98 -8.35
N TYR A 187 -9.35 7.38 -8.90
CA TYR A 187 -9.89 6.13 -8.38
C TYR A 187 -9.09 4.95 -8.94
N GLU A 188 -7.99 4.60 -8.28
CA GLU A 188 -7.05 3.57 -8.77
C GLU A 188 -7.60 2.14 -8.59
N ASP A 189 -8.31 1.87 -7.51
CA ASP A 189 -8.73 0.51 -7.14
C ASP A 189 -10.07 0.07 -7.73
N ILE A 190 -10.80 0.93 -8.44
CA ILE A 190 -12.13 0.57 -8.97
C ILE A 190 -12.02 -0.50 -10.06
N ALA A 191 -12.73 -1.61 -9.90
CA ALA A 191 -12.85 -2.63 -10.95
C ALA A 191 -14.15 -2.46 -11.75
N TYR A 192 -15.26 -2.31 -11.04
CA TYR A 192 -16.58 -2.14 -11.62
C TYR A 192 -17.33 -1.01 -10.94
N GLY A 193 -18.12 -0.27 -11.70
CA GLY A 193 -18.90 0.84 -11.15
C GLY A 193 -20.19 1.07 -11.90
N ILE A 194 -21.24 1.37 -11.15
CA ILE A 194 -22.51 1.87 -11.70
C ILE A 194 -22.83 3.23 -11.10
N GLY A 195 -23.17 4.18 -11.97
CA GLY A 195 -23.62 5.50 -11.55
C GLY A 195 -25.12 5.52 -11.27
N GLY A 196 -25.54 6.50 -10.49
CA GLY A 196 -26.93 6.72 -10.15
C GLY A 196 -27.11 8.01 -9.39
N GLY A 197 -28.05 7.99 -8.46
CA GLY A 197 -28.19 8.94 -7.37
C GLY A 197 -29.64 9.39 -7.14
N PRO A 198 -29.88 10.26 -6.14
CA PRO A 198 -28.90 10.83 -5.21
C PRO A 198 -28.16 9.79 -4.36
N MET A 199 -27.02 10.18 -3.79
CA MET A 199 -26.43 9.48 -2.64
C MET A 199 -27.51 9.36 -1.56
N LEU A 200 -27.52 8.26 -0.82
CA LEU A 200 -28.50 8.03 0.25
C LEU A 200 -27.81 7.91 1.60
N ILE A 201 -26.73 7.14 1.65
CA ILE A 201 -25.95 6.85 2.85
C ILE A 201 -24.47 6.96 2.48
N LYS A 202 -23.69 7.66 3.31
CA LYS A 202 -22.23 7.70 3.26
C LYS A 202 -21.72 7.56 4.69
N ASP A 203 -20.72 6.70 4.87
CA ASP A 203 -20.05 6.45 6.16
C ASP A 203 -20.99 6.11 7.32
N GLY A 204 -22.04 5.31 7.03
CA GLY A 204 -23.01 4.87 8.02
C GLY A 204 -24.08 5.90 8.38
N GLU A 205 -24.10 7.07 7.72
CA GLU A 205 -25.07 8.13 7.98
C GLU A 205 -25.90 8.46 6.74
N ILE A 206 -27.17 8.80 6.94
CA ILE A 206 -28.04 9.27 5.85
C ILE A 206 -27.48 10.61 5.34
N ASN A 207 -26.98 10.59 4.10
CA ASN A 207 -26.42 11.74 3.41
C ASN A 207 -27.03 11.83 2.01
N ILE A 208 -28.17 12.53 1.92
CA ILE A 208 -28.92 12.65 0.67
C ILE A 208 -28.48 13.90 -0.08
N ASP A 209 -27.62 13.72 -1.09
CA ASP A 209 -27.02 14.80 -1.90
C ASP A 209 -27.99 15.44 -2.92
N TYR A 210 -29.25 15.62 -2.54
CA TYR A 210 -30.30 16.08 -3.45
C TYR A 210 -30.01 17.47 -4.01
N CYS A 211 -29.50 18.37 -3.17
CA CYS A 211 -29.24 19.72 -3.60
C CYS A 211 -27.88 19.81 -4.32
N GLU A 212 -26.86 19.23 -3.71
CA GLU A 212 -25.47 19.19 -4.16
C GLU A 212 -25.34 18.50 -5.52
N GLY A 213 -26.13 17.46 -5.77
CA GLY A 213 -26.25 16.80 -7.07
C GLY A 213 -27.20 17.49 -8.05
N VAL A 214 -27.79 18.64 -7.75
CA VAL A 214 -28.69 19.41 -8.66
C VAL A 214 -29.83 18.52 -9.20
N TRP A 215 -30.44 17.73 -8.31
CA TRP A 215 -31.47 16.76 -8.66
C TRP A 215 -32.84 17.41 -8.87
N TRP A 216 -33.06 18.64 -8.38
CA TRP A 216 -34.27 19.40 -8.66
C TRP A 216 -34.49 19.57 -10.18
N GLY A 217 -35.74 19.45 -10.62
CA GLY A 217 -36.09 19.55 -12.05
C GLY A 217 -35.68 18.35 -12.93
N SER A 218 -35.12 17.28 -12.35
CA SER A 218 -34.74 16.06 -13.10
C SER A 218 -35.88 15.04 -13.26
N GLY A 219 -36.99 15.23 -12.54
CA GLY A 219 -38.03 14.21 -12.36
C GLY A 219 -37.81 13.31 -11.14
N VAL A 220 -36.66 13.43 -10.47
CA VAL A 220 -36.40 12.91 -9.13
C VAL A 220 -36.91 13.92 -8.10
N PHE A 221 -37.88 13.52 -7.28
CA PHE A 221 -38.41 14.34 -6.19
C PHE A 221 -38.22 13.65 -4.84
N LEU A 222 -37.95 14.45 -3.80
CA LEU A 222 -37.69 13.95 -2.44
C LEU A 222 -38.96 13.43 -1.76
N THR A 223 -40.10 14.08 -2.00
CA THR A 223 -41.30 13.93 -1.18
C THR A 223 -42.38 13.07 -1.81
N ASP A 224 -42.18 12.59 -3.04
CA ASP A 224 -43.18 11.80 -3.74
C ASP A 224 -43.01 10.30 -3.55
N PHE A 225 -44.14 9.62 -3.42
CA PHE A 225 -44.21 8.17 -3.37
C PHE A 225 -44.19 7.63 -4.80
N ARG A 226 -43.11 6.91 -5.15
CA ARG A 226 -42.94 6.29 -6.47
C ARG A 226 -42.28 4.92 -6.34
N PRO A 227 -42.32 4.10 -7.40
CA PRO A 227 -41.39 3.00 -7.51
C PRO A 227 -39.96 3.52 -7.41
N ARG A 228 -39.13 2.84 -6.60
CA ARG A 228 -37.72 3.19 -6.40
C ARG A 228 -36.87 1.96 -6.59
N THR A 229 -35.64 2.20 -7.04
CA THR A 229 -34.57 1.23 -7.12
C THR A 229 -33.37 1.84 -6.42
N ALA A 230 -32.68 1.08 -5.57
CA ALA A 230 -31.48 1.54 -4.89
C ALA A 230 -30.50 0.39 -4.68
N VAL A 231 -29.24 0.73 -4.45
CA VAL A 231 -28.19 -0.23 -4.10
C VAL A 231 -27.40 0.31 -2.92
N GLY A 232 -27.05 -0.57 -1.99
CA GLY A 232 -26.15 -0.26 -0.88
C GLY A 232 -25.34 -1.47 -0.46
N PHE A 233 -24.46 -1.27 0.52
CA PHE A 233 -23.66 -2.34 1.10
C PHE A 233 -23.50 -2.19 2.62
N THR A 234 -23.38 -3.32 3.33
CA THR A 234 -23.18 -3.36 4.78
C THR A 234 -21.70 -3.50 5.15
N ALA A 235 -21.37 -3.25 6.42
CA ALA A 235 -20.00 -3.43 6.94
C ALA A 235 -19.52 -4.90 6.85
N GLU A 236 -20.45 -5.85 6.84
CA GLU A 236 -20.20 -7.30 6.72
C GLU A 236 -20.06 -7.77 5.27
N LYS A 237 -19.77 -6.86 4.33
CA LYS A 237 -19.61 -7.15 2.88
C LYS A 237 -20.84 -7.77 2.24
N LYS A 238 -22.04 -7.34 2.62
CA LYS A 238 -23.27 -7.69 1.91
C LYS A 238 -23.71 -6.57 0.98
N VAL A 239 -24.14 -6.89 -0.24
CA VAL A 239 -24.79 -5.93 -1.15
C VAL A 239 -26.31 -6.07 -1.02
N ILE A 240 -26.99 -4.93 -0.85
CA ILE A 240 -28.44 -4.83 -0.82
C ILE A 240 -28.93 -4.19 -2.12
N MET A 241 -29.67 -4.95 -2.92
CA MET A 241 -30.25 -4.49 -4.20
C MET A 241 -31.76 -4.35 -4.04
N PHE A 242 -32.24 -3.13 -3.82
CA PHE A 242 -33.59 -2.84 -3.33
C PHE A 242 -34.51 -2.31 -4.42
N VAL A 243 -35.76 -2.80 -4.45
CA VAL A 243 -36.86 -2.23 -5.24
C VAL A 243 -38.14 -2.11 -4.42
N THR A 244 -38.94 -1.08 -4.68
CA THR A 244 -40.27 -0.92 -4.09
C THR A 244 -41.24 -0.35 -5.11
N ASN A 245 -42.54 -0.54 -4.90
CA ASN A 245 -43.55 0.10 -5.72
C ASN A 245 -43.88 1.53 -5.28
N SER A 246 -43.61 1.93 -4.03
CA SER A 246 -44.08 3.22 -3.53
C SER A 246 -43.35 3.69 -2.26
N MET A 247 -42.24 4.42 -2.42
CA MET A 247 -41.53 5.09 -1.31
C MET A 247 -40.98 6.46 -1.70
N LYS A 248 -40.81 7.33 -0.69
CA LYS A 248 -40.00 8.55 -0.83
C LYS A 248 -38.53 8.21 -0.72
N ILE A 249 -37.68 9.07 -1.28
CA ILE A 249 -36.22 8.86 -1.26
C ILE A 249 -35.68 8.78 0.17
N GLY A 250 -36.14 9.66 1.06
CA GLY A 250 -35.74 9.63 2.47
C GLY A 250 -36.15 8.35 3.20
N ASP A 251 -37.31 7.78 2.85
CA ASP A 251 -37.78 6.52 3.43
C ASP A 251 -36.95 5.33 2.91
N VAL A 252 -36.49 5.37 1.64
CA VAL A 252 -35.56 4.37 1.10
C VAL A 252 -34.20 4.44 1.79
N ALA A 253 -33.68 5.66 2.03
CA ALA A 253 -32.42 5.84 2.75
C ALA A 253 -32.51 5.26 4.17
N GLN A 254 -33.61 5.53 4.88
CA GLN A 254 -33.84 4.97 6.21
C GLN A 254 -33.94 3.44 6.18
N GLU A 255 -34.68 2.87 5.22
CA GLU A 255 -34.81 1.41 5.11
C GLU A 255 -33.46 0.72 4.82
N LEU A 256 -32.65 1.28 3.92
CA LEU A 256 -31.31 0.73 3.66
C LEU A 256 -30.39 0.84 4.88
N LEU A 257 -30.52 1.91 5.66
CA LEU A 257 -29.79 2.05 6.93
C LEU A 257 -30.25 1.00 7.94
N ASP A 258 -31.56 0.77 8.06
CA ASP A 258 -32.15 -0.24 8.94
C ASP A 258 -31.76 -1.68 8.53
N LEU A 259 -31.52 -1.90 7.23
CA LEU A 259 -30.92 -3.13 6.68
C LEU A 259 -29.40 -3.24 6.88
N GLY A 260 -28.77 -2.24 7.53
CA GLY A 260 -27.36 -2.25 7.91
C GLY A 260 -26.41 -1.66 6.87
N CYS A 261 -26.92 -0.98 5.84
CA CYS A 261 -26.05 -0.35 4.85
C CYS A 261 -25.21 0.78 5.46
N VAL A 262 -23.91 0.77 5.18
CA VAL A 262 -22.96 1.85 5.53
C VAL A 262 -22.67 2.77 4.36
N GLY A 263 -22.97 2.35 3.13
CA GLY A 263 -23.00 3.19 1.95
C GLY A 263 -24.15 2.77 1.03
N ALA A 264 -24.85 3.75 0.45
CA ALA A 264 -25.99 3.49 -0.42
C ALA A 264 -26.29 4.66 -1.36
N MET A 265 -26.81 4.34 -2.54
CA MET A 265 -27.30 5.35 -3.48
C MET A 265 -28.57 4.88 -4.21
N ASN A 266 -29.37 5.84 -4.66
CA ASN A 266 -30.54 5.58 -5.49
C ASN A 266 -30.14 5.28 -6.94
N LEU A 267 -30.98 4.54 -7.68
CA LEU A 267 -30.85 4.27 -9.12
C LEU A 267 -32.07 4.82 -9.88
N ASP A 268 -32.18 4.59 -11.19
CA ASP A 268 -33.35 5.07 -11.94
C ASP A 268 -34.63 4.42 -11.41
N GLY A 269 -35.66 5.24 -11.21
CA GLY A 269 -36.89 4.84 -10.54
C GLY A 269 -38.12 4.88 -11.44
N GLY A 270 -39.30 4.97 -10.82
CA GLY A 270 -40.56 5.10 -11.53
C GLY A 270 -40.78 3.97 -12.52
N GLY A 271 -41.02 4.32 -13.79
CA GLY A 271 -41.26 3.32 -14.83
C GLY A 271 -40.06 2.39 -15.09
N SER A 272 -38.85 2.74 -14.67
CA SER A 272 -37.66 1.90 -14.85
C SER A 272 -37.50 0.84 -13.75
N THR A 273 -38.17 1.01 -12.60
CA THR A 273 -38.00 0.10 -11.45
C THR A 273 -38.40 -1.32 -11.83
N ALA A 274 -37.43 -2.23 -11.77
CA ALA A 274 -37.62 -3.63 -12.06
C ALA A 274 -36.57 -4.52 -11.38
N MET A 275 -36.95 -5.77 -11.12
CA MET A 275 -36.14 -6.82 -10.51
C MET A 275 -36.44 -8.17 -11.16
N ALA A 276 -35.41 -8.99 -11.36
CA ALA A 276 -35.53 -10.30 -11.97
C ALA A 276 -34.63 -11.34 -11.29
N VAL A 277 -35.05 -12.61 -11.37
CA VAL A 277 -34.26 -13.81 -11.04
C VAL A 277 -34.19 -14.66 -12.31
N GLY A 278 -32.99 -14.83 -12.88
CA GLY A 278 -32.81 -15.37 -14.22
C GLY A 278 -33.73 -14.70 -15.24
N ASN A 279 -34.51 -15.49 -15.98
CA ASN A 279 -35.49 -14.97 -16.94
C ASN A 279 -36.85 -14.57 -16.34
N GLN A 280 -37.06 -14.77 -15.04
CA GLN A 280 -38.31 -14.48 -14.35
C GLN A 280 -38.33 -13.04 -13.83
N SER A 281 -39.38 -12.28 -14.20
CA SER A 281 -39.63 -10.97 -13.62
C SER A 281 -40.24 -11.12 -12.22
N ILE A 282 -39.58 -10.56 -11.21
CA ILE A 282 -40.12 -10.42 -9.85
C ILE A 282 -41.01 -9.18 -9.77
N TYR A 283 -40.51 -8.05 -10.29
CA TYR A 283 -41.26 -6.80 -10.40
C TYR A 283 -40.83 -6.05 -11.66
N THR A 284 -41.79 -5.44 -12.36
CA THR A 284 -41.52 -4.57 -13.51
C THR A 284 -42.67 -3.61 -13.74
N GLN A 285 -42.33 -2.42 -14.23
CA GLN A 285 -43.29 -1.44 -14.78
C GLN A 285 -43.37 -1.54 -16.32
N GLY A 286 -42.67 -2.50 -16.93
CA GLY A 286 -42.70 -2.78 -18.37
C GLY A 286 -41.79 -1.88 -19.21
N ARG A 287 -40.95 -1.03 -18.61
CA ARG A 287 -39.97 -0.21 -19.35
C ARG A 287 -38.68 -0.97 -19.58
N ALA A 288 -38.24 -0.99 -20.82
CA ALA A 288 -36.92 -1.49 -21.19
C ALA A 288 -35.83 -0.50 -20.76
N VAL A 289 -34.70 -1.00 -20.29
CA VAL A 289 -33.56 -0.20 -19.79
C VAL A 289 -32.25 -0.60 -20.50
N PRO A 290 -31.31 0.34 -20.70
CA PRO A 290 -30.05 0.05 -21.38
C PRO A 290 -28.99 -0.51 -20.43
N SER A 291 -29.17 -0.39 -19.11
CA SER A 291 -28.24 -0.92 -18.12
C SER A 291 -28.95 -1.64 -16.96
N ILE A 292 -28.26 -2.60 -16.37
CA ILE A 292 -28.67 -3.34 -15.17
C ILE A 292 -27.50 -3.46 -14.21
N LEU A 293 -27.79 -3.66 -12.93
CA LEU A 293 -26.84 -4.21 -11.96
C LEU A 293 -27.25 -5.66 -11.69
N ALA A 294 -26.34 -6.60 -11.92
CA ALA A 294 -26.64 -8.02 -11.90
C ALA A 294 -25.80 -8.76 -10.86
N VAL A 295 -26.36 -9.82 -10.29
CA VAL A 295 -25.66 -10.82 -9.47
C VAL A 295 -25.21 -11.95 -10.38
N VAL A 296 -23.92 -12.27 -10.35
CA VAL A 296 -23.27 -13.19 -11.29
C VAL A 296 -22.29 -14.11 -10.54
N HIS A 297 -21.84 -15.16 -11.22
CA HIS A 297 -20.67 -15.90 -10.75
C HIS A 297 -19.42 -15.03 -10.82
N SER A 298 -18.49 -15.15 -9.88
CA SER A 298 -17.28 -14.31 -9.79
C SER A 298 -16.40 -14.37 -11.04
N ASP A 299 -16.33 -15.51 -11.72
CA ASP A 299 -15.66 -15.65 -13.03
C ASP A 299 -16.17 -14.66 -14.10
N SER A 300 -17.40 -14.16 -13.96
CA SER A 300 -17.93 -13.14 -14.88
C SER A 300 -17.23 -11.80 -14.72
N LEU A 301 -16.59 -11.55 -13.57
CA LEU A 301 -15.90 -10.29 -13.31
C LEU A 301 -14.63 -10.14 -14.17
N ASN A 302 -13.97 -11.22 -14.60
CA ASN A 302 -12.69 -11.12 -15.32
C ASN A 302 -11.70 -10.11 -14.67
N ILE A 303 -11.77 -9.91 -13.34
CA ILE A 303 -10.84 -9.01 -12.64
C ILE A 303 -9.51 -9.76 -12.61
N PRO A 304 -8.40 -9.15 -13.06
CA PRO A 304 -7.09 -9.73 -12.85
C PRO A 304 -6.91 -10.02 -11.36
N ALA A 305 -6.59 -11.26 -10.99
CA ALA A 305 -6.36 -11.59 -9.60
C ALA A 305 -5.30 -10.64 -9.01
N VAL A 306 -5.53 -10.13 -7.81
CA VAL A 306 -4.50 -9.36 -7.10
C VAL A 306 -3.51 -10.36 -6.52
N PRO A 307 -2.20 -10.21 -6.79
CA PRO A 307 -1.23 -11.15 -6.27
C PRO A 307 -1.12 -11.05 -4.74
N THR A 308 -1.15 -12.19 -4.07
CA THR A 308 -0.90 -12.30 -2.62
C THR A 308 0.58 -12.19 -2.32
N PHE A 309 1.43 -12.61 -3.26
CA PHE A 309 2.87 -12.41 -3.23
C PHE A 309 3.40 -12.14 -4.62
N GLU A 310 4.40 -11.26 -4.72
CA GLU A 310 5.10 -10.96 -5.95
C GLU A 310 6.57 -10.65 -5.65
N LYS A 311 7.49 -11.27 -6.40
CA LYS A 311 8.93 -10.99 -6.35
C LYS A 311 9.49 -10.89 -7.76
N PHE A 312 10.32 -9.88 -7.96
CA PHE A 312 11.04 -9.65 -9.20
C PHE A 312 12.52 -9.96 -8.98
N PHE A 313 13.16 -10.48 -10.02
CA PHE A 313 14.59 -10.66 -10.11
C PHE A 313 15.07 -10.05 -11.42
N ASP A 314 16.28 -9.51 -11.40
CA ASP A 314 17.05 -9.11 -12.56
C ASP A 314 18.41 -9.83 -12.60
N THR A 315 19.02 -9.89 -13.79
CA THR A 315 20.38 -10.43 -13.97
C THR A 315 21.47 -9.67 -13.23
N GLY A 316 21.19 -8.44 -12.78
CA GLY A 316 22.08 -7.62 -11.96
C GLY A 316 21.93 -7.80 -10.46
N ASP A 317 20.94 -8.57 -9.98
CA ASP A 317 20.63 -8.69 -8.56
C ASP A 317 21.67 -9.52 -7.79
N GLU A 318 21.80 -9.22 -6.50
CA GLU A 318 22.64 -10.01 -5.60
C GLU A 318 22.13 -11.45 -5.49
N GLY A 319 23.05 -12.42 -5.46
CA GLY A 319 22.72 -13.85 -5.42
C GLY A 319 22.38 -14.45 -6.80
N VAL A 320 21.99 -13.66 -7.80
CA VAL A 320 21.87 -14.11 -9.18
C VAL A 320 23.28 -14.25 -9.77
N TYR A 321 23.57 -15.42 -10.36
CA TYR A 321 24.88 -15.68 -10.95
C TYR A 321 24.76 -16.44 -12.26
N PHE A 322 25.85 -16.44 -13.04
CA PHE A 322 25.88 -17.12 -14.32
C PHE A 322 27.15 -17.93 -14.53
N GLN A 323 27.05 -18.91 -15.43
CA GLN A 323 28.16 -19.68 -15.96
C GLN A 323 28.09 -19.63 -17.50
N GLY A 324 29.24 -19.52 -18.16
CA GLY A 324 29.35 -19.37 -19.61
C GLY A 324 29.68 -17.93 -20.04
N ASN A 325 29.83 -17.73 -21.35
CA ASN A 325 30.27 -16.46 -21.95
C ASN A 325 29.07 -15.55 -22.28
N TRP A 326 28.40 -15.04 -21.25
CA TRP A 326 27.26 -14.14 -21.42
C TRP A 326 27.71 -12.70 -21.66
N PHE A 327 27.00 -11.97 -22.52
CA PHE A 327 27.33 -10.59 -22.87
C PHE A 327 26.09 -9.72 -23.11
N ASN A 328 26.21 -8.41 -22.96
CA ASN A 328 25.06 -7.50 -23.05
C ASN A 328 24.50 -7.42 -24.47
N THR A 329 23.17 -7.42 -24.57
CA THR A 329 22.48 -6.98 -25.78
C THR A 329 22.71 -5.49 -26.04
N ALA A 330 22.75 -5.10 -27.31
CA ALA A 330 22.70 -3.68 -27.72
C ALA A 330 21.26 -3.22 -28.01
N ASN A 331 20.30 -4.15 -28.06
CA ASN A 331 18.90 -3.84 -28.32
C ASN A 331 18.25 -3.30 -27.04
N PRO A 332 17.42 -2.24 -27.13
CA PRO A 332 16.66 -1.74 -25.99
C PRO A 332 15.55 -2.73 -25.62
N GLY A 333 15.01 -2.58 -24.41
CA GLY A 333 13.85 -3.35 -23.95
C GLY A 333 14.09 -4.30 -22.79
N SER A 334 15.23 -4.17 -22.10
CA SER A 334 15.57 -4.96 -20.92
C SER A 334 14.79 -4.57 -19.68
N TRP A 335 14.71 -5.48 -18.72
CA TRP A 335 14.15 -5.21 -17.38
C TRP A 335 15.27 -4.73 -16.46
N GLU A 336 15.23 -3.47 -16.04
CA GLU A 336 16.24 -2.81 -15.19
C GLU A 336 17.68 -2.81 -15.74
N SER A 337 18.42 -3.93 -15.67
CA SER A 337 19.78 -4.02 -16.23
C SER A 337 19.79 -4.57 -17.67
N PRO A 338 20.91 -4.44 -18.42
CA PRO A 338 20.92 -4.88 -19.82
C PRO A 338 20.76 -6.41 -19.97
N SER A 339 19.82 -6.87 -20.80
CA SER A 339 19.62 -8.30 -21.03
C SER A 339 20.92 -8.99 -21.48
N ARG A 340 21.13 -10.21 -21.03
CA ARG A 340 22.34 -10.99 -21.23
C ARG A 340 22.12 -12.05 -22.29
N LEU A 341 22.98 -12.05 -23.31
CA LEU A 341 22.94 -12.98 -24.44
C LEU A 341 24.00 -14.06 -24.28
N HIS A 342 23.67 -15.27 -24.73
CA HIS A 342 24.64 -16.35 -24.92
C HIS A 342 24.39 -17.02 -26.27
N ALA A 343 25.45 -17.40 -26.98
CA ALA A 343 25.32 -18.24 -28.17
C ALA A 343 24.79 -19.63 -27.76
N LEU A 344 24.23 -20.40 -28.70
CA LEU A 344 23.77 -21.75 -28.37
C LEU A 344 24.91 -22.61 -27.79
N GLY A 345 24.59 -23.37 -26.74
CA GLY A 345 25.54 -24.11 -25.91
C GLY A 345 24.90 -25.35 -25.28
N THR A 346 25.18 -25.58 -23.99
CA THR A 346 24.63 -26.71 -23.23
C THR A 346 23.93 -26.23 -21.96
N HIS A 347 23.39 -27.14 -21.15
CA HIS A 347 22.81 -26.78 -19.86
C HIS A 347 23.87 -26.35 -18.81
N ASP A 348 25.15 -26.56 -19.10
CA ASP A 348 26.27 -26.12 -18.24
C ASP A 348 26.54 -24.61 -18.36
N ASP A 349 25.97 -23.94 -19.38
CA ASP A 349 25.99 -22.48 -19.52
C ASP A 349 24.60 -21.93 -19.17
N PHE A 350 24.50 -21.15 -18.10
CA PHE A 350 23.22 -20.72 -17.55
C PHE A 350 23.30 -19.39 -16.80
N TYR A 351 22.15 -18.73 -16.65
CA TYR A 351 21.85 -17.81 -15.54
C TYR A 351 21.04 -18.56 -14.49
N HIS A 352 21.33 -18.34 -13.21
CA HIS A 352 20.68 -18.97 -12.07
C HIS A 352 20.07 -17.93 -11.16
N PHE A 353 18.77 -18.08 -10.90
CA PHE A 353 17.95 -17.25 -10.03
C PHE A 353 17.52 -18.06 -8.80
N PRO A 354 18.11 -17.83 -7.62
CA PRO A 354 17.65 -18.46 -6.38
C PRO A 354 16.34 -17.79 -5.92
N LEU A 355 15.28 -18.56 -5.68
CA LEU A 355 13.96 -17.95 -5.46
C LEU A 355 13.72 -17.49 -4.02
N ASN A 356 14.00 -18.35 -3.04
CA ASN A 356 13.75 -18.11 -1.61
C ASN A 356 12.32 -17.57 -1.34
N LEU A 357 11.31 -18.33 -1.76
CA LEU A 357 9.90 -17.93 -1.68
C LEU A 357 9.39 -17.96 -0.23
N PRO A 358 8.37 -17.13 0.10
CA PRO A 358 7.91 -16.95 1.48
C PRO A 358 7.20 -18.16 2.06
N GLY A 359 6.92 -19.22 1.32
CA GLY A 359 6.26 -20.40 1.85
C GLY A 359 5.91 -21.44 0.78
N PRO A 360 5.32 -22.56 1.20
CA PRO A 360 4.78 -23.53 0.26
C PRO A 360 3.53 -22.95 -0.42
N GLY A 361 3.39 -23.17 -1.72
CA GLY A 361 2.24 -22.69 -2.49
C GLY A 361 2.41 -22.87 -3.99
N GLU A 362 1.35 -22.55 -4.72
CA GLU A 362 1.39 -22.46 -6.18
C GLU A 362 1.89 -21.07 -6.60
N TYR A 363 2.87 -21.03 -7.49
CA TYR A 363 3.43 -19.81 -8.04
C TYR A 363 3.50 -19.87 -9.56
N GLU A 364 3.19 -18.76 -10.20
CA GLU A 364 3.44 -18.54 -11.61
C GLU A 364 4.83 -17.93 -11.81
N VAL A 365 5.57 -18.49 -12.76
CA VAL A 365 6.91 -18.06 -13.16
C VAL A 365 6.80 -17.32 -14.49
N TYR A 366 7.23 -16.07 -14.52
CA TYR A 366 7.25 -15.21 -15.70
C TYR A 366 8.69 -14.86 -16.08
N GLY A 367 8.95 -14.82 -17.38
CA GLY A 367 10.22 -14.35 -17.94
C GLY A 367 10.04 -13.05 -18.72
N TRP A 368 11.03 -12.16 -18.59
CA TRP A 368 11.22 -11.00 -19.44
C TRP A 368 12.42 -11.23 -20.36
N TRP A 369 12.40 -10.69 -21.59
CA TRP A 369 13.56 -10.72 -22.47
C TRP A 369 13.49 -9.63 -23.54
N THR A 370 14.65 -9.29 -24.11
CA THR A 370 14.73 -8.46 -25.31
C THR A 370 14.58 -9.31 -26.58
N ALA A 371 13.37 -9.30 -27.16
CA ALA A 371 13.07 -10.12 -28.34
C ALA A 371 13.76 -9.63 -29.62
N HIS A 372 14.20 -10.57 -30.44
CA HIS A 372 14.75 -10.32 -31.77
C HIS A 372 14.70 -11.59 -32.63
N SER A 373 14.71 -11.45 -33.96
CA SER A 373 14.58 -12.58 -34.89
C SER A 373 15.67 -13.64 -34.78
N ASN A 374 16.83 -13.31 -34.21
CA ASN A 374 17.92 -14.25 -33.96
C ASN A 374 17.96 -14.81 -32.54
N ARG A 375 16.93 -14.56 -31.71
CA ARG A 375 16.76 -15.22 -30.41
C ARG A 375 16.12 -16.58 -30.57
N ALA A 376 16.54 -17.55 -29.78
CA ALA A 376 16.01 -18.89 -29.83
C ALA A 376 14.50 -18.91 -29.59
N THR A 377 13.82 -19.76 -30.34
CA THR A 377 12.38 -20.01 -30.20
C THR A 377 12.06 -21.07 -29.16
N ASN A 378 13.08 -21.69 -28.57
CA ASN A 378 12.97 -22.77 -27.60
C ASN A 378 14.02 -22.64 -26.49
N THR A 379 14.21 -21.43 -25.97
CA THR A 379 15.13 -21.19 -24.85
C THR A 379 14.68 -21.99 -23.62
N PRO A 380 15.52 -22.90 -23.07
CA PRO A 380 15.14 -23.70 -21.91
C PRO A 380 15.22 -22.91 -20.60
N PHE A 381 14.14 -22.99 -19.85
CA PHE A 381 14.01 -22.62 -18.44
C PHE A 381 13.94 -23.92 -17.64
N ILE A 382 14.87 -24.13 -16.71
CA ILE A 382 14.87 -25.24 -15.76
C ILE A 382 14.36 -24.71 -14.44
N ILE A 383 13.21 -25.21 -13.98
CA ILE A 383 12.58 -24.81 -12.73
C ILE A 383 12.83 -25.93 -11.72
N THR A 384 13.52 -25.63 -10.63
CA THR A 384 13.66 -26.51 -9.47
C THR A 384 12.58 -26.16 -8.46
N HIS A 385 11.59 -27.03 -8.32
CA HIS A 385 10.38 -26.82 -7.52
C HIS A 385 10.07 -28.05 -6.64
N ALA A 386 8.94 -28.05 -5.93
CA ALA A 386 8.62 -29.04 -4.90
C ALA A 386 8.57 -30.50 -5.42
N ASP A 387 8.18 -30.70 -6.68
CA ASP A 387 8.06 -32.01 -7.30
C ASP A 387 9.34 -32.47 -8.02
N GLY A 388 10.40 -31.65 -8.02
CA GLY A 388 11.67 -31.90 -8.69
C GLY A 388 12.08 -30.81 -9.67
N GLU A 389 12.85 -31.17 -10.70
CA GLU A 389 13.21 -30.25 -11.78
C GLU A 389 12.33 -30.46 -13.02
N THR A 390 11.78 -29.37 -13.56
CA THR A 390 11.05 -29.35 -14.83
C THR A 390 11.73 -28.42 -15.83
N GLU A 391 11.91 -28.90 -17.06
CA GLU A 391 12.35 -28.07 -18.19
C GLU A 391 11.13 -27.60 -19.00
N THR A 392 11.01 -26.28 -19.15
CA THR A 392 10.07 -25.63 -20.07
C THR A 392 10.85 -24.83 -21.10
N THR A 393 10.31 -24.66 -22.31
CA THR A 393 10.95 -23.84 -23.34
C THR A 393 10.06 -22.67 -23.73
N VAL A 394 10.67 -21.51 -23.98
CA VAL A 394 9.96 -20.29 -24.41
C VAL A 394 10.52 -19.75 -25.72
N ASN A 395 9.66 -19.05 -26.47
CA ASN A 395 10.06 -18.40 -27.71
C ASN A 395 10.51 -16.97 -27.46
N GLN A 396 11.82 -16.73 -27.43
CA GLN A 396 12.38 -15.41 -27.18
C GLN A 396 12.49 -14.53 -28.43
N SER A 397 12.03 -14.99 -29.59
CA SER A 397 11.97 -14.16 -30.81
C SER A 397 10.74 -13.24 -30.86
N ILE A 398 9.81 -13.38 -29.92
CA ILE A 398 8.56 -12.62 -29.79
C ILE A 398 8.32 -12.27 -28.31
N GLY A 399 7.29 -11.49 -28.00
CA GLY A 399 6.91 -11.18 -26.61
C GLY A 399 7.99 -10.42 -25.81
N GLY A 400 8.85 -9.67 -26.48
CA GLY A 400 9.91 -8.93 -25.81
C GLY A 400 9.38 -7.71 -25.05
N SER A 401 10.13 -7.27 -24.04
CA SER A 401 9.80 -6.10 -23.23
C SER A 401 8.44 -6.17 -22.51
N MET A 402 8.08 -7.38 -22.09
CA MET A 402 6.88 -7.67 -21.31
C MET A 402 7.07 -8.97 -20.53
N TRP A 403 6.29 -9.16 -19.47
CA TRP A 403 6.25 -10.41 -18.71
C TRP A 403 5.49 -11.48 -19.47
N ASN A 404 6.13 -12.63 -19.71
CA ASN A 404 5.52 -13.78 -20.38
C ASN A 404 5.49 -14.98 -19.43
N LEU A 405 4.34 -15.63 -19.32
CA LEU A 405 4.19 -16.82 -18.48
C LEU A 405 5.07 -17.95 -19.03
N VAL A 406 5.99 -18.43 -18.19
CA VAL A 406 6.80 -19.63 -18.44
C VAL A 406 6.03 -20.86 -17.98
N GLY A 407 5.38 -20.79 -16.81
CA GLY A 407 4.53 -21.85 -16.29
C GLY A 407 4.12 -21.63 -14.84
N THR A 408 3.37 -22.58 -14.30
CA THR A 408 2.86 -22.57 -12.93
C THR A 408 3.37 -23.81 -12.21
N PHE A 409 3.93 -23.63 -11.00
CA PHE A 409 4.63 -24.69 -10.27
C PHE A 409 4.36 -24.59 -8.76
N ASN A 410 4.34 -25.74 -8.10
CA ASN A 410 4.30 -25.81 -6.64
C ASN A 410 5.71 -25.69 -6.06
N PHE A 411 5.91 -24.75 -5.14
CA PHE A 411 7.15 -24.58 -4.39
C PHE A 411 6.92 -24.88 -2.91
N ASN A 412 7.99 -25.20 -2.19
CA ASN A 412 8.00 -25.40 -0.74
C ASN A 412 8.49 -24.16 0.03
N GLY A 413 9.05 -23.16 -0.65
CA GLY A 413 9.64 -21.97 -0.04
C GLY A 413 11.02 -22.25 0.58
N THR A 414 11.82 -23.11 -0.05
CA THR A 414 13.14 -23.53 0.47
C THR A 414 14.28 -22.92 -0.32
N GLU A 415 15.46 -22.81 0.30
CA GLU A 415 16.67 -22.22 -0.31
C GLU A 415 17.20 -22.97 -1.55
N ASN A 416 16.76 -24.21 -1.77
CA ASN A 416 17.20 -25.02 -2.92
C ASN A 416 16.35 -24.82 -4.18
N GLU A 417 15.28 -24.03 -4.11
CA GLU A 417 14.37 -23.79 -5.23
C GLU A 417 14.86 -22.62 -6.09
N SER A 418 14.87 -22.83 -7.41
CA SER A 418 15.53 -21.92 -8.34
C SER A 418 14.94 -21.97 -9.74
N VAL A 419 15.24 -20.96 -10.54
CA VAL A 419 15.04 -20.98 -11.99
C VAL A 419 16.39 -20.80 -12.69
N ARG A 420 16.67 -21.62 -13.69
CA ARG A 420 17.85 -21.48 -14.56
C ARG A 420 17.45 -21.26 -16.01
N ILE A 421 17.98 -20.22 -16.64
CA ILE A 421 17.87 -20.01 -18.09
C ILE A 421 19.15 -20.53 -18.73
N THR A 422 19.05 -21.53 -19.59
CA THR A 422 20.25 -22.23 -20.13
C THR A 422 20.48 -21.98 -21.61
N ALA A 423 21.73 -22.15 -22.06
CA ALA A 423 22.10 -21.98 -23.46
C ALA A 423 21.75 -23.18 -24.37
N ALA A 424 21.12 -24.23 -23.85
CA ALA A 424 20.86 -25.49 -24.56
C ALA A 424 19.74 -25.42 -25.62
N ALA A 425 19.35 -24.22 -26.06
CA ALA A 425 18.38 -24.08 -27.15
C ALA A 425 18.95 -24.62 -28.47
N THR A 426 18.06 -25.00 -29.40
CA THR A 426 18.44 -25.62 -30.68
C THR A 426 18.01 -24.81 -31.91
N THR A 427 17.36 -23.66 -31.71
CA THR A 427 16.91 -22.80 -32.80
C THR A 427 17.56 -21.42 -32.74
N ASN A 428 17.64 -20.77 -33.92
CA ASN A 428 18.25 -19.46 -34.15
C ASN A 428 19.71 -19.38 -33.64
N GLU A 429 20.11 -18.29 -32.99
CA GLU A 429 21.53 -18.01 -32.71
C GLU A 429 21.84 -17.77 -31.23
N TYR A 430 20.93 -17.11 -30.49
CA TYR A 430 21.18 -16.66 -29.12
C TYR A 430 20.02 -16.96 -28.17
N VAL A 431 20.34 -17.33 -26.93
CA VAL A 431 19.39 -17.25 -25.81
C VAL A 431 19.55 -15.91 -25.07
N VAL A 432 18.52 -15.51 -24.32
CA VAL A 432 18.49 -14.29 -23.51
C VAL A 432 18.17 -14.65 -22.05
N ALA A 433 18.92 -14.10 -21.11
CA ALA A 433 18.54 -14.01 -19.70
C ALA A 433 18.37 -12.53 -19.33
N ASP A 434 17.34 -12.22 -18.53
CA ASP A 434 16.98 -10.86 -18.12
C ASP A 434 16.12 -10.96 -16.84
N GLY A 435 14.99 -10.26 -16.77
CA GLY A 435 14.09 -10.34 -15.62
C GLY A 435 13.35 -11.67 -15.45
N LEU A 436 13.14 -12.04 -14.19
CA LEU A 436 12.25 -13.10 -13.74
C LEU A 436 11.20 -12.49 -12.78
N ARG A 437 9.94 -12.89 -12.90
CA ARG A 437 8.87 -12.49 -11.97
C ARG A 437 8.20 -13.75 -11.43
N ILE A 438 8.09 -13.84 -10.12
CA ILE A 438 7.42 -14.92 -9.42
C ILE A 438 6.20 -14.34 -8.72
N VAL A 439 5.04 -14.92 -8.96
CA VAL A 439 3.78 -14.39 -8.42
C VAL A 439 2.92 -15.53 -7.89
N SER A 440 2.24 -15.31 -6.77
CA SER A 440 1.20 -16.20 -6.27
C SER A 440 -0.09 -15.42 -6.05
N TYR A 441 -1.19 -16.01 -6.45
CA TYR A 441 -2.55 -15.51 -6.20
C TYR A 441 -3.28 -16.34 -5.14
N ASP A 442 -2.57 -17.28 -4.50
CA ASP A 442 -3.15 -18.14 -3.46
C ASP A 442 -3.48 -17.29 -2.22
N PRO A 443 -4.76 -17.10 -1.86
CA PRO A 443 -5.15 -16.31 -0.70
C PRO A 443 -4.74 -16.97 0.63
N ASP A 444 -4.45 -18.27 0.61
CA ASP A 444 -4.01 -19.03 1.78
C ASP A 444 -2.47 -19.12 1.86
N LEU A 445 -1.75 -18.39 1.01
CA LEU A 445 -0.29 -18.39 1.02
C LEU A 445 0.25 -17.94 2.39
N ILE A 446 1.03 -18.82 3.01
CA ILE A 446 1.71 -18.49 4.27
C ILE A 446 2.88 -17.55 3.94
N VAL A 447 2.73 -16.28 4.28
CA VAL A 447 3.80 -15.28 4.19
C VAL A 447 4.43 -15.08 5.55
N TYR A 448 5.73 -15.35 5.66
CA TYR A 448 6.48 -15.11 6.90
C TYR A 448 6.81 -13.62 7.03
N THR A 449 6.32 -12.99 8.08
CA THR A 449 6.58 -11.57 8.38
C THR A 449 7.52 -11.44 9.57
N ILE A 450 8.26 -10.33 9.66
CA ILE A 450 9.04 -10.02 10.87
C ILE A 450 8.11 -9.90 12.09
N ALA A 451 8.49 -10.56 13.19
CA ALA A 451 7.71 -10.56 14.43
C ALA A 451 8.44 -9.85 15.59
N SER A 452 9.75 -10.04 15.72
CA SER A 452 10.55 -9.35 16.75
C SER A 452 12.01 -9.22 16.35
N ILE A 453 12.68 -8.22 16.93
CA ILE A 453 14.11 -7.95 16.75
C ILE A 453 14.79 -8.12 18.11
N GLU A 454 15.88 -8.87 18.18
CA GLU A 454 16.69 -8.99 19.38
C GLU A 454 17.43 -7.66 19.62
N PRO A 455 17.37 -7.09 20.83
CA PRO A 455 18.11 -5.88 21.14
C PRO A 455 19.62 -6.15 21.13
N VAL A 456 20.39 -5.10 20.90
CA VAL A 456 21.85 -5.14 20.96
C VAL A 456 22.35 -4.42 22.21
N ASP A 457 23.57 -4.73 22.63
CA ASP A 457 24.15 -4.18 23.85
C ASP A 457 24.66 -2.74 23.66
N ASP A 458 24.50 -1.93 24.71
CA ASP A 458 25.15 -0.63 24.85
C ASP A 458 26.68 -0.79 25.05
N ILE A 459 27.45 0.24 24.68
CA ILE A 459 28.91 0.25 24.84
C ILE A 459 29.39 1.47 25.63
N GLU A 460 30.55 1.32 26.28
CA GLU A 460 31.27 2.43 26.91
C GLU A 460 32.59 2.66 26.19
N VAL A 461 32.91 3.91 25.89
CA VAL A 461 34.16 4.30 25.23
C VAL A 461 34.92 5.35 26.04
N PRO A 462 36.26 5.31 26.07
CA PRO A 462 37.06 6.35 26.72
C PRO A 462 36.81 7.73 26.11
N TRP A 463 36.99 8.77 26.93
CA TRP A 463 37.05 10.16 26.48
C TRP A 463 38.06 10.32 25.33
N GLY A 464 37.66 10.98 24.25
CA GLY A 464 38.48 11.20 23.07
C GLY A 464 38.43 10.10 22.00
N THR A 465 37.64 9.03 22.19
CA THR A 465 37.44 7.98 21.18
C THR A 465 36.78 8.57 19.92
N LEU A 466 37.41 8.41 18.76
CA LEU A 466 36.89 8.93 17.50
C LEU A 466 35.58 8.22 17.12
N LYS A 467 34.71 8.93 16.38
CA LYS A 467 33.40 8.41 15.95
C LYS A 467 33.50 7.05 15.26
N ASP A 468 34.42 6.90 14.31
CA ASP A 468 34.57 5.66 13.54
C ASP A 468 35.03 4.49 14.43
N ASP A 469 35.90 4.75 15.41
CA ASP A 469 36.36 3.75 16.38
C ASP A 469 35.24 3.35 17.33
N ALA A 470 34.38 4.28 17.74
CA ALA A 470 33.22 4.01 18.59
C ALA A 470 32.16 3.18 17.85
N LEU A 471 31.85 3.53 16.59
CA LEU A 471 30.92 2.76 15.75
C LEU A 471 31.44 1.34 15.47
N ALA A 472 32.75 1.16 15.32
CA ALA A 472 33.36 -0.16 15.09
C ALA A 472 33.27 -1.12 16.30
N LEU A 473 32.90 -0.63 17.49
CA LEU A 473 32.70 -1.45 18.68
C LEU A 473 31.26 -1.95 18.86
N LEU A 474 30.29 -1.40 18.11
CA LEU A 474 28.91 -1.84 18.15
C LEU A 474 28.74 -3.21 17.47
N SER A 475 27.72 -3.95 17.89
CA SER A 475 27.38 -5.25 17.31
C SER A 475 27.20 -5.15 15.80
N THR A 476 27.91 -5.96 15.02
CA THR A 476 27.80 -5.95 13.55
C THR A 476 26.55 -6.67 13.04
N GLN A 477 25.87 -7.42 13.92
CA GLN A 477 24.70 -8.24 13.59
C GLN A 477 23.68 -8.21 14.73
N THR A 478 22.42 -8.50 14.39
CA THR A 478 21.38 -8.88 15.36
C THR A 478 20.57 -10.08 14.84
N THR A 479 19.75 -10.67 15.71
CA THR A 479 18.81 -11.72 15.36
C THR A 479 17.40 -11.14 15.24
N ILE A 480 16.69 -11.46 14.15
CA ILE A 480 15.25 -11.25 14.06
C ILE A 480 14.53 -12.60 14.19
N THR A 481 13.29 -12.56 14.66
CA THR A 481 12.38 -13.71 14.68
C THR A 481 11.18 -13.40 13.80
N ASP A 482 10.79 -14.35 12.94
CA ASP A 482 9.60 -14.21 12.09
C ASP A 482 8.31 -14.71 12.77
N SER A 483 7.18 -14.56 12.07
CA SER A 483 5.85 -14.94 12.53
C SER A 483 5.68 -16.42 12.86
N HIS A 484 6.65 -17.27 12.52
CA HIS A 484 6.65 -18.71 12.77
C HIS A 484 7.75 -19.15 13.75
N ASN A 485 8.33 -18.20 14.49
CA ASN A 485 9.39 -18.42 15.47
C ASN A 485 10.70 -18.94 14.87
N ARG A 486 10.97 -18.69 13.58
CA ARG A 486 12.29 -18.95 13.01
C ARG A 486 13.17 -17.72 13.22
N THR A 487 14.43 -17.96 13.53
CA THR A 487 15.41 -16.91 13.81
C THR A 487 16.32 -16.69 12.62
N HIS A 488 16.58 -15.43 12.27
CA HIS A 488 17.44 -15.02 11.16
C HIS A 488 18.47 -14.02 11.66
N VAL A 489 19.73 -14.15 11.24
CA VAL A 489 20.80 -13.20 11.58
C VAL A 489 20.91 -12.17 10.47
N VAL A 490 20.87 -10.89 10.83
CA VAL A 490 20.93 -9.76 9.89
C VAL A 490 22.11 -8.85 10.21
N ASP A 491 22.75 -8.31 9.18
CA ASP A 491 23.87 -7.39 9.32
C ASP A 491 23.38 -5.96 9.62
N LEU A 492 24.06 -5.28 10.53
CA LEU A 492 23.73 -3.93 10.99
C LEU A 492 24.63 -2.88 10.36
N GLN A 493 24.02 -1.81 9.87
CA GLN A 493 24.70 -0.59 9.41
C GLN A 493 24.46 0.54 10.41
N TRP A 494 25.52 1.02 11.05
CA TRP A 494 25.39 1.96 12.15
C TRP A 494 25.56 3.41 11.74
N THR A 495 24.72 4.26 12.33
CA THR A 495 24.87 5.71 12.32
C THR A 495 24.73 6.26 13.74
N VAL A 496 25.39 7.39 14.00
CA VAL A 496 25.25 8.13 15.26
C VAL A 496 25.30 9.62 14.96
N GLU A 497 24.25 10.33 15.37
CA GLU A 497 24.14 11.77 15.20
C GLU A 497 24.78 12.51 16.37
N ASN A 498 25.38 13.68 16.09
CA ASN A 498 25.91 14.59 17.11
C ASN A 498 26.93 13.98 18.10
N TYR A 499 27.56 12.86 17.74
CA TYR A 499 28.62 12.25 18.55
C TYR A 499 29.79 13.22 18.75
N ASP A 500 30.16 13.46 20.01
CA ASP A 500 31.28 14.31 20.40
C ASP A 500 32.20 13.56 21.36
N ALA A 501 33.37 13.17 20.85
CA ALA A 501 34.38 12.46 21.60
C ALA A 501 34.90 13.23 22.83
N GLU A 502 34.76 14.56 22.86
CA GLU A 502 35.27 15.41 23.93
C GLU A 502 34.20 15.74 25.00
N THR A 503 32.97 15.28 24.82
CA THR A 503 31.86 15.51 25.77
C THR A 503 31.43 14.17 26.37
N SER A 504 31.48 14.05 27.70
CA SER A 504 31.00 12.85 28.38
C SER A 504 29.47 12.81 28.34
N GLY A 505 28.91 11.65 28.03
CA GLY A 505 27.47 11.44 27.95
C GLY A 505 27.10 10.28 27.05
N ASP A 506 25.80 10.05 26.93
CA ASP A 506 25.24 8.95 26.15
C ASP A 506 24.87 9.47 24.76
N TYR A 507 25.35 8.79 23.74
CA TYR A 507 25.08 9.08 22.33
C TYR A 507 24.31 7.91 21.73
N LEU A 508 23.07 8.15 21.31
CA LEU A 508 22.22 7.13 20.72
C LEU A 508 22.67 6.83 19.28
N ALA A 509 23.14 5.61 19.06
CA ALA A 509 23.39 5.08 17.73
C ALA A 509 22.18 4.29 17.24
N THR A 510 21.92 4.36 15.94
CA THR A 510 20.87 3.61 15.24
C THR A 510 21.52 2.68 14.23
N GLY A 511 21.23 1.38 14.36
CA GLY A 511 21.70 0.33 13.47
C GLY A 511 20.55 -0.15 12.59
N THR A 512 20.63 0.05 11.28
CA THR A 512 19.60 -0.39 10.33
C THR A 512 19.98 -1.71 9.69
N PHE A 513 19.00 -2.50 9.25
CA PHE A 513 19.21 -3.75 8.52
C PHE A 513 18.17 -3.96 7.42
N GLU A 514 18.47 -4.84 6.47
CA GLU A 514 17.53 -5.33 5.47
C GLU A 514 16.91 -6.65 5.92
N LEU A 515 15.66 -6.90 5.53
CA LEU A 515 15.04 -8.19 5.82
C LEU A 515 15.73 -9.31 5.02
N PRO A 516 15.93 -10.49 5.63
CA PRO A 516 16.44 -11.64 4.90
C PRO A 516 15.39 -12.11 3.89
N ASP A 517 15.88 -12.76 2.84
CA ASP A 517 15.04 -13.41 1.83
C ASP A 517 13.99 -14.34 2.47
N GLY A 518 12.75 -14.27 1.96
CA GLY A 518 11.64 -15.08 2.45
C GLY A 518 10.97 -14.55 3.73
N VAL A 519 11.40 -13.39 4.24
CA VAL A 519 10.71 -12.65 5.32
C VAL A 519 10.26 -11.28 4.80
N THR A 520 8.99 -10.94 5.00
CA THR A 520 8.41 -9.66 4.59
C THR A 520 8.05 -8.77 5.79
N GLN A 521 7.64 -7.53 5.54
CA GLN A 521 7.22 -6.60 6.60
C GLN A 521 5.95 -7.04 7.31
N SER A 522 5.82 -6.70 8.58
CA SER A 522 4.55 -6.79 9.31
C SER A 522 3.56 -5.72 8.84
N ASN A 523 2.28 -5.87 9.20
CA ASN A 523 1.27 -4.81 9.05
C ASN A 523 0.63 -4.52 10.42
N PRO A 524 0.84 -3.35 11.04
CA PRO A 524 1.65 -2.22 10.54
C PRO A 524 3.14 -2.56 10.43
N GLU A 525 3.86 -1.80 9.60
CA GLU A 525 5.29 -1.97 9.36
C GLU A 525 6.11 -1.87 10.66
N THR A 526 7.07 -2.78 10.83
CA THR A 526 8.02 -2.81 11.94
C THR A 526 9.31 -2.11 11.48
N PRO A 527 9.74 -1.02 12.15
CA PRO A 527 11.00 -0.35 11.83
C PRO A 527 12.18 -1.34 11.83
N LEU A 528 12.92 -1.39 10.73
CA LEU A 528 14.07 -2.28 10.55
C LEU A 528 15.35 -1.68 11.16
N GLU A 529 15.27 -1.37 12.44
CA GLU A 529 16.35 -0.73 13.19
C GLU A 529 16.48 -1.27 14.62
N VAL A 530 17.69 -1.21 15.15
CA VAL A 530 18.02 -1.36 16.57
C VAL A 530 18.71 -0.10 17.06
N THR A 531 18.72 0.09 18.38
CA THR A 531 19.43 1.22 19.01
C THR A 531 20.40 0.72 20.07
N ALA A 532 21.50 1.44 20.23
CA ALA A 532 22.48 1.23 21.29
C ALA A 532 23.02 2.57 21.76
N ASN A 533 23.25 2.73 23.06
CA ASN A 533 23.95 3.89 23.61
C ASN A 533 25.46 3.69 23.52
N ILE A 534 26.15 4.70 23.01
CA ILE A 534 27.59 4.87 23.14
C ILE A 534 27.83 5.84 24.29
N THR A 535 28.31 5.33 25.42
CA THR A 535 28.61 6.15 26.61
C THR A 535 30.04 6.63 26.58
N VAL A 536 30.27 7.92 26.36
CA VAL A 536 31.61 8.52 26.47
C VAL A 536 31.91 8.80 27.94
N LEU A 537 32.90 8.10 28.48
CA LEU A 537 33.31 8.23 29.88
C LEU A 537 33.94 9.60 30.17
N GLN A 538 33.88 10.04 31.43
CA GLN A 538 34.48 11.29 31.89
C GLN A 538 36.03 11.23 31.85
N ASP A 539 36.69 12.37 31.62
CA ASP A 539 38.16 12.47 31.74
C ASP A 539 38.60 12.39 33.22
N ASP A 540 38.76 11.16 33.71
CA ASP A 540 39.19 10.86 35.08
C ASP A 540 40.69 11.10 35.34
N THR A 541 41.43 11.72 34.40
CA THR A 541 42.87 11.97 34.58
C THR A 541 43.21 13.33 35.22
N SER A 542 42.19 14.14 35.56
CA SER A 542 42.40 15.43 36.22
C SER A 542 42.40 15.31 37.76
N ILE A 543 43.57 15.05 38.36
CA ILE A 543 43.78 15.40 39.79
C ILE A 543 44.04 16.91 39.86
N GLY A 544 43.19 17.61 40.63
CA GLY A 544 42.94 19.05 40.51
C GLY A 544 44.11 20.03 40.71
N GLY A 545 43.95 21.19 40.05
CA GLY A 545 44.79 22.38 40.16
C GLY A 545 44.56 23.33 38.98
N ASN A 546 43.46 24.11 39.03
CA ASN A 546 42.99 25.04 38.01
C ASN A 546 44.07 25.92 37.33
N ASN A 547 43.89 26.13 36.01
CA ASN A 547 44.42 27.20 35.13
C ASN A 547 45.42 26.83 34.01
N LEU A 548 45.58 25.55 33.64
CA LEU A 548 46.27 25.11 32.41
C LEU A 548 45.35 24.30 31.47
N SER A 549 44.09 24.72 31.35
CA SER A 549 43.11 24.19 30.39
C SER A 549 43.48 24.61 28.96
N GLY A 550 43.44 23.67 28.00
CA GLY A 550 43.70 23.95 26.57
C GLY A 550 45.03 23.41 25.99
N LEU A 551 45.78 22.60 26.76
CA LEU A 551 46.90 21.81 26.22
C LEU A 551 46.37 20.56 25.52
N LYS A 552 46.69 20.41 24.23
CA LYS A 552 46.42 19.21 23.42
C LYS A 552 47.70 18.42 23.22
N VAL A 553 47.62 17.11 23.36
CA VAL A 553 48.74 16.17 23.16
C VAL A 553 48.31 15.14 22.11
N TYR A 554 48.93 15.18 20.93
CA TYR A 554 48.51 14.31 19.81
C TYR A 554 49.69 13.88 18.91
N PRO A 555 49.75 12.63 18.45
CA PRO A 555 48.89 11.51 18.85
C PRO A 555 49.23 11.01 20.27
N ASN A 556 48.25 10.43 20.96
CA ASN A 556 48.43 9.76 22.26
C ASN A 556 47.36 8.66 22.41
N PRO A 557 47.69 7.36 22.22
CA PRO A 557 49.04 6.80 22.10
C PRO A 557 49.84 7.27 20.88
N SER A 558 51.17 7.25 21.00
CA SER A 558 52.09 7.63 19.91
C SER A 558 53.07 6.49 19.61
N LYS A 559 53.44 6.31 18.34
CA LYS A 559 54.49 5.33 17.98
C LYS A 559 55.87 5.75 18.48
N SER A 560 56.16 7.05 18.46
CA SER A 560 57.42 7.62 18.98
C SER A 560 57.34 9.14 19.11
N LYS A 561 56.55 9.84 18.30
CA LYS A 561 56.45 11.31 18.31
C LYS A 561 55.05 11.76 18.65
N PHE A 562 54.95 12.80 19.47
CA PHE A 562 53.69 13.46 19.80
C PHE A 562 53.88 14.96 19.89
N THR A 563 52.84 15.72 19.59
CA THR A 563 52.85 17.18 19.60
C THR A 563 52.07 17.69 20.79
N VAL A 564 52.66 18.61 21.55
CA VAL A 564 51.99 19.39 22.58
C VAL A 564 51.68 20.77 22.02
N SER A 565 50.40 21.11 21.93
CA SER A 565 49.96 22.42 21.44
C SER A 565 49.03 23.09 22.44
N GLY A 566 49.03 24.42 22.46
CA GLY A 566 48.21 25.20 23.38
C GLY A 566 48.46 26.68 23.29
N ILE A 567 47.81 27.44 24.18
CA ILE A 567 48.02 28.88 24.34
C ILE A 567 48.40 29.12 25.80
N SER A 568 49.52 29.78 26.05
CA SER A 568 49.93 30.23 27.37
C SER A 568 50.36 31.69 27.33
N TYR A 569 49.73 32.55 28.13
CA TYR A 569 50.08 33.97 28.21
C TYR A 569 51.29 34.25 29.11
N GLU A 570 51.75 33.24 29.85
CA GLU A 570 52.97 33.26 30.67
C GLU A 570 53.90 32.11 30.23
N PRO A 571 55.21 32.16 30.53
CA PRO A 571 56.12 31.06 30.24
C PRO A 571 55.68 29.75 30.91
N LEU A 572 55.64 28.69 30.12
CA LEU A 572 55.25 27.33 30.51
C LEU A 572 56.43 26.39 30.27
N HIS A 573 56.83 25.63 31.29
CA HIS A 573 57.78 24.54 31.15
C HIS A 573 57.04 23.25 30.84
N LEU A 574 57.42 22.59 29.75
CA LEU A 574 56.93 21.28 29.34
C LEU A 574 58.04 20.26 29.54
N GLU A 575 57.80 19.28 30.39
CA GLU A 575 58.79 18.29 30.80
C GLU A 575 58.21 16.88 30.63
N VAL A 576 58.94 15.99 29.97
CA VAL A 576 58.54 14.59 29.82
C VAL A 576 59.36 13.73 30.76
N PHE A 577 58.69 12.95 31.59
CA PHE A 577 59.29 12.01 32.53
C PHE A 577 58.95 10.57 32.16
N SER A 578 59.87 9.65 32.43
CA SER A 578 59.50 8.24 32.57
C SER A 578 58.77 8.00 33.91
N LEU A 579 58.06 6.87 34.03
CA LEU A 579 57.32 6.49 35.24
C LEU A 579 58.16 6.40 36.52
N ASP A 580 59.45 6.11 36.40
CA ASP A 580 60.41 6.10 37.52
C ASP A 580 60.88 7.52 37.93
N GLY A 581 60.36 8.57 37.27
CA GLY A 581 60.63 9.97 37.59
C GLY A 581 61.86 10.57 36.89
N ARG A 582 62.49 9.86 35.95
CA ARG A 582 63.62 10.42 35.18
C ARG A 582 63.12 11.41 34.13
N LEU A 583 63.64 12.64 34.17
CA LEU A 583 63.40 13.66 33.14
C LEU A 583 64.06 13.24 31.82
N LEU A 584 63.28 13.19 30.74
CA LEU A 584 63.71 12.78 29.40
C LEU A 584 63.88 13.97 28.47
N GLN A 585 62.93 14.91 28.49
CA GLN A 585 62.92 16.12 27.64
C GLN A 585 62.33 17.29 28.42
N SER A 586 62.80 18.50 28.11
CA SER A 586 62.29 19.75 28.68
C SER A 586 62.27 20.83 27.62
N HIS A 587 61.18 21.59 27.54
CA HIS A 587 60.98 22.69 26.62
C HIS A 587 60.30 23.87 27.33
N GLU A 588 60.55 25.09 26.85
CA GLU A 588 59.79 26.27 27.23
C GLU A 588 58.79 26.64 26.13
N ALA A 589 57.60 27.04 26.54
CA ALA A 589 56.51 27.42 25.65
C ALA A 589 55.86 28.73 26.15
N GLY A 590 55.38 29.54 25.23
CA GLY A 590 54.68 30.79 25.52
C GLY A 590 53.95 31.29 24.28
N GLY A 591 52.94 32.14 24.46
CA GLY A 591 52.01 32.50 23.40
C GLY A 591 51.21 31.29 22.92
N ARG A 592 50.77 31.32 21.66
CA ARG A 592 50.25 30.13 20.97
C ARG A 592 51.44 29.28 20.51
N PHE A 593 51.49 28.01 20.91
CA PHE A 593 52.60 27.13 20.63
C PHE A 593 52.15 25.74 20.15
N SER A 594 53.06 25.07 19.46
CA SER A 594 52.95 23.67 19.02
C SER A 594 54.36 23.08 18.97
N ILE A 595 54.65 22.11 19.83
CA ILE A 595 55.99 21.56 20.05
C ILE A 595 55.92 20.04 19.88
N GLU A 596 56.68 19.50 18.92
CA GLU A 596 56.85 18.06 18.76
C GLU A 596 57.88 17.55 19.78
N LEU A 597 57.50 16.51 20.52
CA LEU A 597 58.33 15.78 21.47
C LEU A 597 58.54 14.36 20.96
N ASN A 598 59.77 13.85 21.10
CA ASN A 598 60.18 12.58 20.48
C ASN A 598 60.66 11.56 21.50
N LEU A 599 59.92 10.48 21.70
CA LEU A 599 60.26 9.32 22.53
C LEU A 599 60.98 8.21 21.76
N GLU A 600 61.48 8.47 20.56
CA GLU A 600 62.35 7.54 19.83
C GLU A 600 63.57 7.13 20.67
N GLY A 601 63.89 5.84 20.67
CA GLY A 601 64.95 5.27 21.52
C GLY A 601 64.55 4.89 22.95
N PHE A 602 63.34 5.25 23.43
CA PHE A 602 62.81 4.77 24.71
C PHE A 602 61.85 3.58 24.53
N SER A 603 61.69 2.73 25.55
CA SER A 603 60.82 1.56 25.49
C SER A 603 59.33 1.93 25.35
N PRO A 604 58.50 1.10 24.70
CA PRO A 604 57.04 1.19 24.82
C PRO A 604 56.61 1.25 26.28
N GLY A 605 55.59 2.04 26.58
CA GLY A 605 55.11 2.24 27.95
C GLY A 605 54.55 3.62 28.22
N ILE A 606 54.31 3.90 29.51
CA ILE A 606 53.70 5.15 29.97
C ILE A 606 54.78 6.16 30.36
N TYR A 607 54.58 7.40 29.94
CA TYR A 607 55.36 8.59 30.25
C TYR A 607 54.45 9.66 30.83
N LEU A 608 55.04 10.63 31.55
CA LEU A 608 54.32 11.75 32.15
C LEU A 608 54.82 13.06 31.53
N LEU A 609 53.94 13.76 30.83
CA LEU A 609 54.17 15.14 30.41
C LEU A 609 53.70 16.07 31.53
N ARG A 610 54.63 16.73 32.22
CA ARG A 610 54.35 17.80 33.17
C ARG A 610 54.43 19.15 32.47
N ALA A 611 53.36 19.93 32.54
CA ALA A 611 53.32 21.32 32.15
C ALA A 611 53.25 22.19 33.42
N SER A 612 54.25 23.05 33.66
CA SER A 612 54.30 23.90 34.85
C SER A 612 54.56 25.36 34.49
N GLY A 613 53.75 26.26 35.03
CA GLY A 613 53.92 27.72 34.90
C GLY A 613 53.41 28.43 36.16
N LYS A 614 53.45 29.77 36.17
CA LYS A 614 52.94 30.56 37.31
C LYS A 614 51.49 30.24 37.67
N SER A 615 50.68 29.87 36.67
CA SER A 615 49.26 29.58 36.82
C SER A 615 48.97 28.21 37.42
N GLY A 616 49.95 27.30 37.52
CA GLY A 616 49.77 25.97 38.07
C GLY A 616 50.64 24.91 37.41
N VAL A 617 50.40 23.66 37.79
CA VAL A 617 51.03 22.46 37.22
C VAL A 617 49.95 21.51 36.73
N ARG A 618 50.09 20.99 35.51
CA ARG A 618 49.26 19.94 34.92
C ARG A 618 50.15 18.76 34.54
N VAL A 619 49.70 17.54 34.81
CA VAL A 619 50.40 16.32 34.37
C VAL A 619 49.49 15.57 33.42
N ILE A 620 50.02 15.16 32.26
CA ILE A 620 49.30 14.45 31.20
C ILE A 620 50.02 13.11 30.99
N ARG A 621 49.26 12.01 31.02
CA ARG A 621 49.76 10.67 30.67
C ARG A 621 50.01 10.60 29.17
N VAL A 622 51.22 10.21 28.76
CA VAL A 622 51.57 9.93 27.36
C VAL A 622 51.89 8.45 27.20
N VAL A 623 51.27 7.79 26.24
CA VAL A 623 51.48 6.37 25.94
C VAL A 623 52.34 6.26 24.69
N LYS A 624 53.42 5.48 24.78
CA LYS A 624 54.20 5.03 23.63
C LYS A 624 53.86 3.57 23.34
N GLU A 625 53.43 3.31 22.11
CA GLU A 625 53.20 1.95 21.58
C GLU A 625 54.49 1.17 21.32
#